data_AF-A0A3B3VP10-F1
#
_entry.id   AF-A0A3B3VP10-F1
#
_cell.length_a   1.000
_cell.length_b   1.000
_cell.length_c   1.000
_cell.angle_alpha   90.00
_cell.angle_beta   90.00
_cell.angle_gamma   90.00
#
_symmetry.space_group_name_H-M   'P 1'
#
loop_
_entity.id
_entity.type
_entity.pdbx_description
1 polymer ?
#
loop_
_entity_poly.entity_id
_entity_poly.type
_entity_poly.pdbx_seq_one_letter_code
_entity_poly.pdbx_strand_id
1 'polypeptide(L)'
;MDRFKTILNIASKQTNLGFGLVALLTAGGEQIFSSVAFKCPCNELNFLYGLVFLLVPALALLLLGYILSKKMWILFTGIWHNRAKLCCWKNLATTCTAFFQISSTALVAPSSWFAVALLNGNYYECAMTGTNVSVYNQYLCKDMNSELDCAKKLPMLPCDKRNEEVLRTLRSQSQVSSFLM
;
A
#
# COMPACT_ATOMS: atom_id res chain seq x y z
N MET A 1 -19.06 6.91 -34.14
CA MET A 1 -19.19 6.32 -32.78
C MET A 1 -18.87 4.83 -32.78
N ASP A 2 -19.14 4.09 -33.85
CA ASP A 2 -19.01 2.62 -33.86
C ASP A 2 -17.57 2.13 -33.68
N ARG A 3 -16.58 2.84 -34.24
CA ARG A 3 -15.17 2.49 -34.09
C ARG A 3 -14.69 2.58 -32.63
N PHE A 4 -15.13 3.59 -31.88
CA PHE A 4 -14.85 3.70 -30.44
C PHE A 4 -15.47 2.55 -29.67
N LYS A 5 -16.70 2.16 -30.04
CA LYS A 5 -17.41 1.02 -29.44
C LYS A 5 -16.69 -0.30 -29.71
N THR A 6 -16.16 -0.49 -30.92
CA THR A 6 -15.37 -1.68 -31.30
C THR A 6 -14.05 -1.74 -30.53
N ILE A 7 -13.34 -0.60 -30.41
CA ILE A 7 -12.09 -0.52 -29.65
C ILE A 7 -12.34 -0.78 -28.16
N LEU A 8 -13.38 -0.19 -27.56
CA LEU A 8 -13.78 -0.44 -26.17
C LEU A 8 -14.14 -1.91 -25.93
N ASN A 9 -14.82 -2.56 -26.88
CA ASN A 9 -15.22 -3.96 -26.76
C ASN A 9 -14.00 -4.89 -26.83
N ILE A 10 -13.03 -4.60 -27.71
CA ILE A 10 -11.74 -5.29 -27.78
C ILE A 10 -10.96 -5.05 -26.47
N ALA A 11 -10.92 -3.81 -25.99
CA ALA A 11 -10.21 -3.45 -24.76
C ALA A 11 -10.80 -4.16 -23.53
N SER A 12 -12.13 -4.25 -23.43
CA SER A 12 -12.81 -4.94 -22.33
C SER A 12 -12.61 -6.46 -22.33
N LYS A 13 -12.29 -7.06 -23.49
CA LYS A 13 -12.01 -8.50 -23.61
C LYS A 13 -10.57 -8.84 -23.21
N GLN A 14 -9.64 -7.89 -23.27
CA GLN A 14 -8.26 -8.10 -22.87
C GLN A 14 -8.04 -7.79 -21.39
N THR A 15 -7.95 -8.84 -20.59
CA THR A 15 -7.59 -8.77 -19.16
C THR A 15 -6.29 -8.01 -18.90
N ASN A 16 -5.33 -8.07 -19.83
CA ASN A 16 -4.03 -7.40 -19.73
C ASN A 16 -4.15 -5.86 -19.78
N LEU A 17 -5.14 -5.32 -20.50
CA LEU A 17 -5.38 -3.87 -20.52
C LEU A 17 -5.97 -3.38 -19.20
N GLY A 18 -6.75 -4.23 -18.52
CA GLY A 18 -7.24 -3.96 -17.16
C GLY A 18 -6.10 -3.78 -16.17
N PHE A 19 -5.10 -4.67 -16.18
CA PHE A 19 -3.94 -4.57 -15.29
C PHE A 19 -3.08 -3.33 -15.58
N GLY A 20 -2.84 -3.01 -16.85
CA GLY A 20 -2.12 -1.79 -17.24
C GLY A 20 -2.84 -0.52 -16.79
N LEU A 21 -4.17 -0.47 -16.93
CA LEU A 21 -4.97 0.67 -16.48
C LEU A 21 -4.92 0.83 -14.95
N VAL A 22 -5.01 -0.26 -14.19
CA VAL A 22 -4.87 -0.23 -12.74
C VAL A 22 -3.51 0.33 -12.35
N ALA A 23 -2.41 -0.15 -12.97
CA ALA A 23 -1.07 0.36 -12.68
C ALA A 23 -0.94 1.87 -12.96
N LEU A 24 -1.44 2.35 -14.10
CA LEU A 24 -1.42 3.77 -14.46
C LEU A 24 -2.25 4.63 -13.50
N LEU A 25 -3.46 4.18 -13.13
CA LEU A 25 -4.32 4.88 -12.19
C LEU A 25 -3.71 4.92 -10.79
N THR A 26 -3.09 3.84 -10.34
CA THR A 26 -2.39 3.79 -9.05
C THR A 26 -1.19 4.74 -9.06
N ALA A 27 -0.38 4.72 -10.11
CA ALA A 27 0.78 5.62 -10.25
C ALA A 27 0.36 7.10 -10.26
N GLY A 28 -0.64 7.45 -11.08
CA GLY A 28 -1.16 8.81 -11.15
C GLY A 28 -1.83 9.25 -9.85
N GLY A 29 -2.59 8.35 -9.21
CA GLY A 29 -3.24 8.60 -7.93
C GLY A 29 -2.22 8.87 -6.82
N GLU A 30 -1.23 8.00 -6.67
CA GLU A 30 -0.17 8.17 -5.68
C GLU A 30 0.58 9.48 -5.87
N GLN A 31 0.94 9.82 -7.12
CA GLN A 31 1.63 11.08 -7.42
C GLN A 31 0.81 12.30 -6.99
N ILE A 32 -0.51 12.29 -7.20
CA ILE A 32 -1.41 13.36 -6.78
C ILE A 32 -1.49 13.43 -5.26
N PHE A 33 -1.72 12.31 -4.58
CA PHE A 33 -1.80 12.28 -3.11
C PHE A 33 -0.50 12.75 -2.46
N SER A 34 0.64 12.28 -2.97
CA SER A 34 1.96 12.61 -2.45
C SER A 34 2.33 14.08 -2.70
N SER A 35 1.98 14.63 -3.86
CA SER A 35 2.37 16.01 -4.21
C SER A 35 1.42 17.07 -3.66
N VAL A 36 0.12 16.76 -3.54
CA VAL A 36 -0.91 17.76 -3.23
C VAL A 36 -1.37 17.69 -1.77
N ALA A 37 -1.56 16.48 -1.24
CA ALA A 37 -2.15 16.28 0.08
C ALA A 37 -1.12 15.97 1.17
N PHE A 38 -0.01 15.31 0.80
CA PHE A 38 0.96 14.85 1.79
C PHE A 38 2.02 15.91 2.10
N LYS A 39 2.10 16.29 3.38
CA LYS A 39 3.21 17.03 3.97
C LYS A 39 3.50 16.43 5.35
N CYS A 40 4.73 15.97 5.57
CA CYS A 40 5.10 15.39 6.85
C CYS A 40 5.01 16.47 7.96
N PRO A 41 4.36 16.20 9.10
CA PRO A 41 4.13 17.21 10.14
C PRO A 41 5.40 17.55 10.94
N CYS A 42 6.43 16.70 10.85
CA CYS A 42 7.72 16.86 11.52
C CYS A 42 7.60 16.97 13.04
N ASN A 43 6.88 16.02 13.63
CA ASN A 43 6.70 15.88 15.07
C ASN A 43 6.57 14.39 15.43
N GLU A 44 6.26 14.08 16.69
CA GLU A 44 6.09 12.70 17.17
C GLU A 44 4.96 11.92 16.46
N LEU A 45 4.09 12.58 15.69
CA LEU A 45 3.01 11.95 14.92
C LEU A 45 3.45 11.48 13.52
N ASN A 46 4.71 11.73 13.15
CA ASN A 46 5.30 11.33 11.87
C ASN A 46 5.03 9.86 11.52
N PHE A 47 5.24 8.94 12.48
CA PHE A 47 5.01 7.51 12.30
C PHE A 47 3.56 7.20 11.91
N LEU A 48 2.61 7.70 12.71
CA LEU A 48 1.19 7.46 12.48
C LEU A 48 0.72 8.12 11.18
N TYR A 49 1.14 9.36 10.93
CA TYR A 49 0.77 10.12 9.74
C TYR A 49 1.25 9.43 8.46
N GLY A 50 2.53 9.06 8.40
CA GLY A 50 3.10 8.32 7.26
C GLY A 50 2.41 6.98 7.02
N LEU A 51 2.16 6.21 8.09
CA LEU A 51 1.46 4.92 7.97
C LEU A 51 0.01 5.05 7.51
N VAL A 52 -0.72 6.08 7.95
CA VAL A 52 -2.11 6.30 7.52
C VAL A 52 -2.17 6.51 6.01
N PHE A 53 -1.30 7.36 5.46
CA PHE A 53 -1.23 7.58 4.01
C PHE A 53 -0.76 6.35 3.23
N LEU A 54 0.03 5.48 3.84
CA LEU A 54 0.46 4.22 3.24
C LEU A 54 -0.65 3.15 3.25
N LEU A 55 -1.34 2.96 4.39
CA LEU A 55 -2.25 1.84 4.63
C LEU A 55 -3.71 2.13 4.26
N VAL A 56 -4.22 3.34 4.50
CA VAL A 56 -5.66 3.64 4.32
C VAL A 56 -6.08 3.55 2.86
N PRO A 57 -5.33 4.10 1.88
CA PRO A 57 -5.69 3.94 0.47
C PRO A 57 -5.65 2.47 0.02
N ALA A 58 -4.67 1.68 0.49
CA ALA A 58 -4.60 0.25 0.21
C ALA A 58 -5.81 -0.51 0.76
N LEU A 59 -6.24 -0.20 1.99
CA LEU A 59 -7.44 -0.78 2.60
C LEU A 59 -8.70 -0.40 1.81
N ALA A 60 -8.83 0.87 1.40
CA ALA A 60 -9.95 1.32 0.59
C ALA A 60 -10.02 0.57 -0.76
N LEU A 61 -8.88 0.38 -1.43
CA LEU A 61 -8.78 -0.39 -2.67
C LEU A 61 -9.15 -1.87 -2.47
N LEU A 62 -8.73 -2.47 -1.35
CA LEU A 62 -9.07 -3.85 -1.02
C LEU A 62 -10.57 -4.02 -0.81
N LEU A 63 -11.19 -3.13 -0.03
CA LEU A 63 -12.63 -3.13 0.22
C LEU A 63 -13.41 -2.93 -1.09
N LEU A 64 -12.97 -2.01 -1.94
CA LEU A 64 -13.55 -1.79 -3.26
C LEU A 64 -13.46 -3.07 -4.11
N GLY A 65 -12.31 -3.75 -4.10
CA GLY A 65 -12.11 -5.02 -4.80
C GLY A 65 -13.09 -6.11 -4.33
N TYR A 66 -13.35 -6.19 -3.02
CA TYR A 66 -14.37 -7.11 -2.49
C TYR A 66 -15.79 -6.72 -2.88
N ILE A 67 -16.15 -5.44 -2.78
CA ILE A 67 -17.49 -4.94 -3.13
C ILE A 67 -17.81 -5.19 -4.61
N LEU A 68 -16.83 -5.03 -5.50
CA LEU A 68 -17.00 -5.25 -6.94
C LEU A 68 -17.01 -6.73 -7.34
N SER A 69 -16.56 -7.63 -6.46
CA SER A 69 -16.48 -9.06 -6.75
C SER A 69 -17.83 -9.76 -6.59
N LYS A 70 -18.48 -10.09 -7.71
CA LYS A 70 -19.72 -10.91 -7.71
C LYS A 70 -19.54 -12.25 -6.99
N LYS A 71 -18.37 -12.87 -7.12
CA LYS A 71 -18.04 -14.14 -6.44
C LYS A 71 -18.03 -13.97 -4.91
N MET A 72 -17.57 -12.82 -4.42
CA MET A 72 -17.55 -12.51 -2.99
C MET A 72 -18.96 -12.40 -2.42
N TRP A 73 -19.86 -11.73 -3.13
CA TRP A 73 -21.27 -11.63 -2.75
C TRP A 73 -21.98 -12.99 -2.73
N ILE A 74 -21.72 -13.84 -3.72
CA ILE A 74 -22.28 -15.21 -3.76
C ILE A 74 -21.76 -16.04 -2.59
N LEU A 75 -20.47 -15.91 -2.27
CA LEU A 75 -19.85 -16.62 -1.14
C LEU A 75 -20.44 -16.14 0.20
N PHE A 76 -20.57 -14.83 0.40
CA PHE A 76 -21.17 -14.25 1.60
C PHE A 76 -22.64 -14.63 1.79
N THR A 77 -23.44 -14.51 0.74
CA THR A 77 -24.88 -14.86 0.78
C THR A 77 -25.07 -16.37 0.98
N GLY A 78 -24.25 -17.20 0.34
CA GLY A 78 -24.26 -18.66 0.51
C GLY A 78 -23.88 -19.12 1.92
N ILE A 79 -22.86 -18.51 2.54
CA ILE A 79 -22.46 -18.77 3.94
C ILE A 79 -23.59 -18.37 4.90
N TRP A 80 -24.20 -17.21 4.68
CA TRP A 80 -25.25 -16.70 5.57
C TRP A 80 -26.51 -17.57 5.54
N HIS A 81 -26.91 -18.06 4.36
CA HIS A 81 -28.13 -18.83 4.17
C HIS A 81 -28.00 -20.30 4.59
N ASN A 82 -26.79 -20.87 4.59
CA ASN A 82 -26.60 -22.32 4.79
C ASN A 82 -25.51 -22.67 5.82
N ARG A 83 -25.53 -21.99 6.97
CA ARG A 83 -24.55 -22.20 8.07
C ARG A 83 -24.43 -23.67 8.51
N ALA A 84 -25.52 -24.42 8.51
CA ALA A 84 -25.53 -25.83 8.92
C ALA A 84 -24.68 -26.76 8.04
N LYS A 85 -24.52 -26.45 6.74
CA LYS A 85 -23.66 -27.23 5.82
C LYS A 85 -22.18 -26.88 5.93
N LEU A 86 -21.82 -25.76 6.55
CA LEU A 86 -20.42 -25.31 6.69
C LEU A 86 -19.63 -26.12 7.75
N CYS A 87 -20.32 -26.80 8.66
CA CYS A 87 -19.70 -27.60 9.74
C CYS A 87 -18.94 -28.85 9.24
N CYS A 88 -19.14 -29.26 7.98
CA CYS A 88 -18.34 -30.34 7.41
C CYS A 88 -17.00 -29.79 6.91
N TRP A 89 -15.90 -30.40 7.36
CA TRP A 89 -14.53 -29.95 7.07
C TRP A 89 -14.24 -29.79 5.58
N LYS A 90 -14.86 -30.63 4.73
CA LYS A 90 -14.78 -30.53 3.26
C LYS A 90 -15.39 -29.23 2.71
N ASN A 91 -16.55 -28.82 3.22
CA ASN A 91 -17.23 -27.59 2.77
C ASN A 91 -16.51 -26.33 3.24
N LEU A 92 -15.89 -26.38 4.43
CA LEU A 92 -15.04 -25.29 4.92
C LEU A 92 -13.80 -25.12 4.04
N ALA A 93 -13.13 -26.22 3.68
CA ALA A 93 -11.96 -26.18 2.80
C ALA A 93 -12.29 -25.56 1.43
N THR A 94 -13.40 -25.95 0.80
CA THR A 94 -13.85 -25.38 -0.49
C THR A 94 -14.22 -23.90 -0.38
N THR A 95 -14.81 -23.48 0.74
CA THR A 95 -15.14 -22.07 0.97
C THR A 95 -13.88 -21.23 1.17
N CYS A 96 -12.91 -21.75 1.95
CA CYS A 96 -11.62 -21.10 2.14
C CYS A 96 -10.86 -20.96 0.81
N THR A 97 -10.79 -22.00 -0.02
CA THR A 97 -10.09 -21.92 -1.31
C THR A 97 -10.73 -20.89 -2.23
N ALA A 98 -12.06 -20.83 -2.28
CA ALA A 98 -12.78 -19.80 -3.04
C ALA A 98 -12.50 -18.38 -2.51
N PHE A 99 -12.48 -18.20 -1.19
CA PHE A 99 -12.12 -16.92 -0.57
C PHE A 99 -10.68 -16.51 -0.90
N PHE A 100 -9.71 -17.44 -0.82
CA PHE A 100 -8.32 -17.17 -1.19
C PHE A 100 -8.17 -16.77 -2.65
N GLN A 101 -8.89 -17.42 -3.58
CA GLN A 101 -8.89 -17.05 -4.99
C GLN A 101 -9.45 -15.65 -5.25
N ILE A 102 -10.49 -15.27 -4.52
CA ILE A 102 -11.06 -13.92 -4.62
C ILE A 102 -10.09 -12.89 -4.04
N SER A 103 -9.52 -13.20 -2.88
CA SER A 103 -8.59 -12.32 -2.16
C SER A 103 -7.30 -12.09 -2.96
N SER A 104 -6.75 -13.12 -3.62
CA SER A 104 -5.57 -12.96 -4.47
C SER A 104 -5.81 -11.99 -5.63
N THR A 105 -7.02 -11.97 -6.18
CA THR A 105 -7.39 -11.03 -7.25
C THR A 105 -7.64 -9.62 -6.70
N ALA A 106 -8.28 -9.50 -5.53
CA ALA A 106 -8.55 -8.22 -4.89
C ALA A 106 -7.27 -7.53 -4.36
N LEU A 107 -6.25 -8.30 -4.01
CA LEU A 107 -4.96 -7.80 -3.52
C LEU A 107 -4.11 -7.13 -4.60
N VAL A 108 -4.39 -7.33 -5.89
CA VAL A 108 -3.60 -6.74 -6.97
C VAL A 108 -3.53 -5.21 -6.88
N ALA A 109 -4.66 -4.55 -6.62
CA ALA A 109 -4.70 -3.09 -6.51
C ALA A 109 -3.98 -2.58 -5.24
N PRO A 110 -4.25 -3.09 -4.03
CA PRO A 110 -3.47 -2.78 -2.83
C PRO A 110 -1.96 -3.00 -2.98
N SER A 111 -1.53 -4.14 -3.55
CA SER A 111 -0.11 -4.42 -3.78
C SER A 111 0.50 -3.40 -4.75
N SER A 112 -0.21 -3.03 -5.82
CA SER A 112 0.25 -1.99 -6.73
C SER A 112 0.41 -0.63 -6.03
N TRP A 113 -0.50 -0.29 -5.11
CA TRP A 113 -0.41 0.94 -4.32
C TRP A 113 0.82 0.94 -3.42
N PHE A 114 1.05 -0.14 -2.68
CA PHE A 114 2.23 -0.26 -1.84
C PHE A 114 3.51 -0.15 -2.64
N ALA A 115 3.60 -0.83 -3.79
CA ALA A 115 4.79 -0.75 -4.64
C ALA A 115 5.07 0.69 -5.09
N VAL A 116 4.07 1.38 -5.64
CA VAL A 116 4.24 2.77 -6.10
C VAL A 116 4.58 3.71 -4.93
N ALA A 117 3.86 3.61 -3.81
CA ALA A 117 4.07 4.46 -2.64
C ALA A 117 5.46 4.25 -2.01
N LEU A 118 5.95 3.01 -1.97
CA LEU A 118 7.28 2.66 -1.47
C LEU A 118 8.40 3.07 -2.44
N LEU A 119 8.16 3.01 -3.76
CA LEU A 119 9.10 3.53 -4.75
C LEU A 119 9.30 5.05 -4.62
N ASN A 120 8.20 5.77 -4.36
CA ASN A 120 8.26 7.21 -4.10
C ASN A 120 8.97 7.52 -2.77
N GLY A 121 8.67 6.74 -1.72
CA GLY A 121 9.40 6.74 -0.44
C GLY A 121 8.96 7.82 0.55
N ASN A 122 8.24 8.86 0.13
CA ASN A 122 7.87 9.99 0.99
C ASN A 122 7.09 9.57 2.26
N TYR A 123 6.13 8.65 2.13
CA TYR A 123 5.35 8.15 3.27
C TYR A 123 6.21 7.30 4.22
N TYR A 124 7.12 6.50 3.66
CA TYR A 124 8.03 5.63 4.42
C TYR A 124 9.08 6.46 5.18
N GLU A 125 9.70 7.44 4.53
CA GLU A 125 10.63 8.39 5.14
C GLU A 125 9.99 9.12 6.32
N CYS A 126 8.77 9.67 6.13
CA CYS A 126 8.03 10.31 7.22
C CYS A 126 7.68 9.31 8.32
N ALA A 127 7.26 8.09 8.00
CA ALA A 127 6.92 7.12 9.03
C ALA A 127 8.15 6.72 9.88
N MET A 128 9.25 6.35 9.22
CA MET A 128 10.44 5.84 9.90
C MET A 128 11.21 6.90 10.69
N THR A 129 11.14 8.17 10.30
CA THR A 129 11.72 9.27 11.09
C THR A 129 10.99 9.54 12.40
N GLY A 130 9.74 9.09 12.54
CA GLY A 130 8.95 9.18 13.77
C GLY A 130 8.90 7.90 14.60
N THR A 131 9.73 6.90 14.31
CA THR A 131 9.68 5.61 15.03
C THR A 131 10.30 5.71 16.42
N ASN A 132 9.67 5.06 17.40
CA ASN A 132 10.12 5.02 18.79
C ASN A 132 11.11 3.88 19.08
N VAL A 133 11.63 3.22 18.04
CA VAL A 133 12.56 2.09 18.19
C VAL A 133 13.99 2.62 18.34
N SER A 134 14.45 2.74 19.58
CA SER A 134 15.77 3.31 19.91
C SER A 134 16.94 2.62 19.20
N VAL A 135 16.93 1.28 19.12
CA VAL A 135 17.97 0.49 18.46
C VAL A 135 18.04 0.79 16.96
N TYR A 136 16.89 0.95 16.31
CA TYR A 136 16.82 1.29 14.89
C TYR A 136 17.29 2.72 14.64
N ASN A 137 16.88 3.67 15.50
CA ASN A 137 17.31 5.07 15.41
C ASN A 137 18.83 5.20 15.60
N GLN A 138 19.42 4.43 16.52
CA GLN A 138 20.87 4.35 16.71
C GLN A 138 21.57 3.78 15.47
N TYR A 139 21.04 2.71 14.88
CA TYR A 139 21.58 2.14 13.64
C TYR A 139 21.56 3.14 12.49
N LEU A 140 20.46 3.87 12.31
CA LEU A 140 20.33 4.91 11.27
C LEU A 140 21.30 6.08 11.47
N CYS A 141 21.63 6.42 12.71
CA CYS A 141 22.48 7.55 13.07
C CYS A 141 23.96 7.17 13.30
N LYS A 142 24.33 5.89 13.13
CA LYS A 142 25.63 5.33 13.55
C LYS A 142 26.86 6.01 12.93
N ASP A 143 26.73 6.46 11.67
CA ASP A 143 27.83 7.08 10.94
C ASP A 143 27.90 8.62 11.13
N MET A 144 27.09 9.17 12.04
CA MET A 144 26.99 10.62 12.26
C MET A 144 27.83 11.06 13.46
N ASN A 145 28.50 12.22 13.32
CA ASN A 145 29.36 12.83 14.35
C ASN A 145 28.66 13.09 15.71
N SER A 146 27.32 13.00 15.77
CA SER A 146 26.55 13.11 17.01
C SER A 146 25.30 12.22 16.97
N GLU A 147 25.45 10.94 17.31
CA GLU A 147 24.36 9.95 17.33
C GLU A 147 23.18 10.40 18.21
N LEU A 148 23.46 10.95 19.40
CA LEU A 148 22.43 11.36 20.38
C LEU A 148 21.62 12.60 19.91
N ASP A 149 22.27 13.51 19.19
CA ASP A 149 21.61 14.69 18.62
C ASP A 149 20.81 14.31 17.35
N CYS A 150 21.32 13.35 16.56
CA CYS A 150 20.64 12.78 15.41
C CYS A 150 19.33 12.09 15.81
N ALA A 151 19.36 11.22 16.82
CA ALA A 151 18.16 10.50 17.27
C ALA A 151 17.07 11.45 17.81
N LYS A 152 17.45 12.55 18.48
CA LYS A 152 16.50 13.56 18.97
C LYS A 152 15.90 14.42 17.85
N LYS A 153 16.68 14.68 16.80
CA LYS A 153 16.24 15.49 15.65
C LYS A 153 15.59 14.66 14.55
N LEU A 154 15.53 13.33 14.69
CA LEU A 154 15.02 12.41 13.69
C LEU A 154 13.63 12.82 13.16
N PRO A 155 12.64 13.18 14.01
CA PRO A 155 11.31 13.59 13.53
C PRO A 155 11.32 14.89 12.71
N MET A 156 12.34 15.74 12.85
CA MET A 156 12.43 17.02 12.14
C MET A 156 13.07 16.90 10.75
N LEU A 157 13.79 15.80 10.49
CA LEU A 157 14.55 15.58 9.26
C LEU A 157 13.74 15.69 7.96
N PRO A 158 12.50 15.17 7.86
CA PRO A 158 11.73 15.29 6.63
C PRO A 158 11.46 16.75 6.20
N CYS A 159 11.44 17.68 7.15
CA CYS A 159 11.25 19.12 6.89
C CYS A 159 12.58 19.86 6.76
N ASP A 160 13.59 19.41 7.49
CA ASP A 160 14.88 20.06 7.60
C ASP A 160 15.95 19.22 6.89
N LYS A 161 16.16 19.51 5.60
CA LYS A 161 17.04 18.78 4.68
C LYS A 161 18.54 18.82 5.05
N ARG A 162 18.91 19.20 6.28
CA ARG A 162 20.30 19.28 6.72
C ARG A 162 21.02 17.93 6.74
N ASN A 163 20.32 16.82 7.01
CA ASN A 163 20.91 15.48 7.00
C ASN A 163 20.29 14.61 5.91
N GLU A 164 20.57 14.95 4.64
CA GLU A 164 20.07 14.19 3.48
C GLU A 164 20.53 12.73 3.45
N GLU A 165 21.65 12.39 4.08
CA GLU A 165 22.21 11.03 4.08
C GLU A 165 21.28 10.00 4.77
N VAL A 166 20.68 10.38 5.90
CA VAL A 166 19.71 9.53 6.61
C VAL A 166 18.45 9.35 5.75
N LEU A 167 17.96 10.44 5.15
CA LEU A 167 16.79 10.39 4.27
C LEU A 167 17.05 9.51 3.04
N ARG A 168 18.24 9.59 2.43
CA ARG A 168 18.65 8.71 1.31
C ARG A 168 18.69 7.25 1.72
N THR A 169 19.16 6.95 2.93
CA THR A 169 19.17 5.58 3.48
C THR A 169 17.75 5.06 3.71
N LEU A 170 16.84 5.88 4.23
CA LEU A 170 15.44 5.51 4.39
C LEU A 170 14.75 5.31 3.03
N ARG A 171 15.04 6.18 2.06
CA ARG A 171 14.52 6.06 0.70
C ARG A 171 14.97 4.78 0.01
N SER A 172 16.24 4.41 0.16
CA SER A 172 16.76 3.17 -0.41
C SER A 172 16.14 1.94 0.24
N GLN A 173 15.94 1.93 1.57
CA GLN A 173 15.21 0.87 2.26
C GLN A 173 13.77 0.74 1.76
N SER A 174 13.09 1.87 1.53
CA SER A 174 11.74 1.90 0.97
C SER A 174 11.70 1.28 -0.44
N GLN A 175 12.63 1.68 -1.31
CA GLN A 175 12.70 1.17 -2.68
C GLN A 175 13.03 -0.33 -2.72
N VAL A 176 13.99 -0.80 -1.92
CA VAL A 176 14.31 -2.23 -1.79
C VAL A 176 13.09 -3.01 -1.31
N SER A 177 12.36 -2.49 -0.31
CA SER A 177 11.12 -3.10 0.18
C SER A 177 10.06 -3.20 -0.92
N SER A 178 9.97 -2.19 -1.81
CA SER A 178 9.07 -2.27 -2.96
C SER A 178 9.46 -3.35 -3.97
N PHE A 179 10.74 -3.58 -4.22
CA PHE A 179 11.19 -4.60 -5.17
C PHE A 179 11.07 -6.03 -4.63
N LEU A 180 10.97 -6.18 -3.30
CA LEU A 180 10.77 -7.47 -2.64
C LEU A 180 9.30 -7.90 -2.56
N MET A 181 8.34 -6.98 -2.71
CA MET A 181 6.90 -7.27 -2.78
C MET A 181 6.50 -7.85 -4.14
#